data_AF-A0A3S0Q5B4-F1
#
_entry.id   AF-A0A3S0Q5B4-F1
#
_cell.length_a   1.000
_cell.length_b   1.000
_cell.length_c   1.000
_cell.angle_alpha   90.00
_cell.angle_beta   90.00
_cell.angle_gamma   90.00
#
_symmetry.space_group_name_H-M   'P 1'
#
loop_
_entity.id
_entity.type
_entity.pdbx_description
1 polymer ?
#
loop_
_entity_poly.entity_id
_entity_poly.type
_entity_poly.pdbx_seq_one_letter_code
_entity_poly.pdbx_strand_id
1 'polypeptide(L)'
;MDVLGDAAAFRDKVSSLHLKYGAAYYPKLKTVLSYDFKDADVVVTGASGVSKLSDLKSANSELYNQAKKAIESVQVVLAPSSAMAGAYAKVDGTSGVWKSPANLGFNLVDAPAVKISNKDQDMLNIDSTAGKSINAIRTFTGKGTLVWGARTLDGNSNEWRYISVRRFFNMVEESVKKATERFVFEPNTANTWVRVQTMIENFLDQQWRDGALAGSKPEEAYYVSVGLHKTMSAQDILEGRMNIEIGMAAVRPAEFIVLRFSHKLQEA
;
A
#
# COMPACT_ATOMS: atom_id res chain seq x y z
N MET A 1 6.07 -3.30 -4.00
CA MET A 1 7.41 -3.62 -4.53
C MET A 1 8.32 -3.85 -3.36
N ASP A 2 9.10 -4.91 -3.41
CA ASP A 2 10.06 -5.24 -2.36
C ASP A 2 11.41 -4.63 -2.67
N VAL A 3 12.00 -3.97 -1.67
CA VAL A 3 13.38 -3.51 -1.74
C VAL A 3 14.28 -4.69 -1.33
N LEU A 4 14.84 -5.38 -2.33
CA LEU A 4 15.61 -6.63 -2.11
C LEU A 4 17.09 -6.41 -1.76
N GLY A 5 17.60 -5.18 -1.90
CA GLY A 5 18.98 -4.80 -1.63
C GLY A 5 19.06 -3.43 -0.95
N ASP A 6 20.01 -2.60 -1.38
CA ASP A 6 20.16 -1.24 -0.88
C ASP A 6 19.08 -0.28 -1.40
N ALA A 7 18.72 0.72 -0.60
CA ALA A 7 17.68 1.70 -0.92
C ALA A 7 18.06 2.59 -2.11
N ALA A 8 19.32 3.02 -2.23
CA ALA A 8 19.77 3.83 -3.36
C ALA A 8 19.79 2.99 -4.64
N ALA A 9 20.33 1.77 -4.56
CA ALA A 9 20.32 0.84 -5.69
C ALA A 9 18.90 0.50 -6.18
N PHE A 10 17.93 0.41 -5.26
CA PHE A 10 16.52 0.27 -5.62
C PHE A 10 15.99 1.51 -6.37
N ARG A 11 16.26 2.72 -5.85
CA ARG A 11 15.79 3.96 -6.46
C ARG A 11 16.32 4.15 -7.88
N ASP A 12 17.59 3.80 -8.13
CA ASP A 12 18.21 3.93 -9.46
C ASP A 12 17.57 2.98 -10.49
N LYS A 13 17.14 1.79 -10.05
CA LYS A 13 16.52 0.79 -10.93
C LYS A 13 15.06 1.06 -11.26
N VAL A 14 14.34 1.80 -10.41
CA VAL A 14 12.93 2.14 -10.66
C VAL A 14 12.85 3.30 -11.65
N SER A 15 12.61 3.01 -12.93
CA SER A 15 12.53 4.02 -14.00
C SER A 15 11.11 4.28 -14.54
N SER A 16 10.08 3.67 -13.93
CA SER A 16 8.69 3.76 -14.42
C SER A 16 8.16 5.19 -14.43
N LEU A 17 7.41 5.55 -15.47
CA LEU A 17 6.62 6.80 -15.55
C LEU A 17 5.35 6.78 -14.67
N HIS A 18 5.05 5.64 -14.05
CA HIS A 18 3.80 5.39 -13.32
C HIS A 18 4.02 5.27 -11.81
N LEU A 19 4.97 6.05 -11.27
CA LEU A 19 5.39 6.00 -9.85
C LEU A 19 4.22 6.15 -8.87
N LYS A 20 3.21 6.97 -9.22
CA LYS A 20 2.03 7.16 -8.37
C LYS A 20 1.27 5.86 -8.05
N TYR A 21 1.34 4.85 -8.93
CA TYR A 21 0.65 3.58 -8.73
C TYR A 21 1.48 2.52 -7.98
N GLY A 22 2.77 2.80 -7.72
CA GLY A 22 3.64 1.90 -7.00
C GLY A 22 3.84 2.31 -5.54
N ALA A 23 4.12 1.33 -4.68
CA ALA A 23 4.60 1.56 -3.32
C ALA A 23 5.74 0.56 -3.04
N ALA A 24 6.81 1.05 -2.40
CA ALA A 24 7.94 0.23 -1.98
C ALA A 24 7.91 -0.02 -0.48
N TYR A 25 8.34 -1.20 -0.05
CA TYR A 25 8.40 -1.60 1.34
C TYR A 25 9.77 -2.19 1.69
N TYR A 26 10.28 -1.80 2.86
CA TYR A 26 11.57 -2.24 3.38
C TYR A 26 11.50 -2.33 4.92
N PRO A 27 12.14 -3.31 5.58
CA PRO A 27 12.97 -4.37 5.02
C PRO A 27 12.18 -5.69 4.85
N LYS A 28 12.89 -6.78 4.52
CA LYS A 28 12.37 -8.15 4.62
C LYS A 28 11.91 -8.45 6.05
N LEU A 29 11.02 -9.42 6.20
CA LEU A 29 10.40 -9.80 7.47
C LEU A 29 10.87 -11.20 7.89
N LYS A 30 11.33 -11.32 9.13
CA LYS A 30 11.58 -12.60 9.80
C LYS A 30 10.23 -13.13 10.28
N THR A 31 9.90 -14.35 9.86
CA THR A 31 8.62 -14.97 10.20
C THR A 31 8.79 -15.99 11.30
N VAL A 32 7.68 -16.37 11.93
CA VAL A 32 7.61 -17.51 12.87
C VAL A 32 7.45 -18.85 12.14
N LEU A 33 7.44 -18.83 10.81
CA LEU A 33 7.33 -20.04 9.98
C LEU A 33 8.65 -20.79 9.97
N SER A 34 8.54 -22.12 9.87
CA SER A 34 9.67 -23.03 9.72
C SER A 34 9.72 -23.58 8.30
N TYR A 35 10.92 -23.90 7.82
CA TYR A 35 11.07 -24.65 6.59
C TYR A 35 10.56 -26.08 6.80
N ASP A 36 9.68 -26.53 5.90
CA ASP A 36 9.40 -27.95 5.76
C ASP A 36 10.43 -28.57 4.80
N PHE A 37 10.97 -29.72 5.16
CA PHE A 37 11.99 -30.40 4.37
C PHE A 37 11.91 -31.92 4.53
N LYS A 38 12.33 -32.64 3.50
CA LYS A 38 12.47 -34.09 3.54
C LYS A 38 13.95 -34.45 3.68
N ASP A 39 14.27 -35.37 4.58
CA ASP A 39 15.64 -35.82 4.83
C ASP A 39 16.37 -36.28 3.54
N ALA A 40 15.64 -36.83 2.57
CA ALA A 40 16.19 -37.27 1.28
C ALA A 40 16.62 -36.10 0.36
N ASP A 41 16.02 -34.93 0.53
CA ASP A 41 16.26 -33.76 -0.31
C ASP A 41 17.41 -32.89 0.23
N VAL A 42 17.73 -33.02 1.52
CA VAL A 42 18.80 -32.27 2.17
C VAL A 42 20.16 -32.91 1.91
N VAL A 43 21.05 -32.15 1.27
CA VAL A 43 22.45 -32.53 1.04
C VAL A 43 23.29 -32.21 2.26
N VAL A 44 24.09 -33.18 2.71
CA VAL A 44 25.04 -33.01 3.83
C VAL A 44 26.45 -32.98 3.26
N THR A 45 27.25 -32.01 3.70
CA THR A 45 28.68 -31.92 3.39
C THR A 45 29.50 -32.12 4.67
N GLY A 46 30.64 -32.81 4.58
CA GLY A 46 31.57 -32.98 5.71
C GLY A 46 31.45 -34.29 6.51
N ALA A 47 30.51 -35.18 6.19
CA ALA A 47 30.45 -36.54 6.74
C ALA A 47 30.98 -37.56 5.71
N SER A 48 32.07 -38.27 6.05
CA SER A 48 32.69 -39.23 5.14
C SER A 48 31.73 -40.34 4.72
N GLY A 49 31.52 -40.49 3.40
CA GLY A 49 30.66 -41.53 2.84
C GLY A 49 29.15 -41.26 2.92
N VAL A 50 28.73 -40.09 3.41
CA VAL A 50 27.31 -39.73 3.58
C VAL A 50 27.03 -38.44 2.81
N SER A 51 26.05 -38.47 1.91
CA SER A 51 25.69 -37.31 1.06
C SER A 51 24.32 -36.71 1.36
N LYS A 52 23.45 -37.46 2.06
CA LYS A 52 22.08 -37.06 2.37
C LYS A 52 21.80 -37.13 3.87
N LEU A 53 20.88 -36.28 4.32
CA LEU A 53 20.46 -36.26 5.72
C LEU A 53 19.76 -37.58 6.11
N SER A 54 19.05 -38.21 5.17
CA SER A 54 18.45 -39.54 5.36
C SER A 54 19.48 -40.61 5.70
N ASP A 55 20.63 -40.58 5.03
CA ASP A 55 21.70 -41.57 5.21
C ASP A 55 22.49 -41.27 6.49
N LEU A 56 22.65 -39.98 6.82
CA LEU A 56 23.26 -39.54 8.07
C LEU A 56 22.48 -40.03 9.29
N LYS A 57 21.14 -40.08 9.19
CA LYS A 57 20.27 -40.60 10.25
C LYS A 57 20.63 -42.03 10.66
N SER A 58 20.91 -42.87 9.66
CA SER A 58 21.28 -44.28 9.83
C SER A 58 22.76 -44.44 10.22
N ALA A 59 23.65 -43.59 9.70
CA ALA A 59 25.09 -43.68 9.94
C ALA A 59 25.54 -43.08 11.29
N ASN A 60 24.96 -41.95 11.70
CA ASN A 60 25.30 -41.26 12.94
C ASN A 60 24.12 -40.40 13.44
N SER A 61 23.34 -40.96 14.36
CA SER A 61 22.13 -40.31 14.88
C SER A 61 22.40 -39.02 15.67
N GLU A 62 23.58 -38.88 16.29
CA GLU A 62 23.94 -37.65 17.00
C GLU A 62 24.18 -36.49 16.03
N LEU A 63 24.99 -36.72 14.98
CA LEU A 63 25.22 -35.73 13.93
C LEU A 63 23.93 -35.39 13.17
N TYR A 64 23.06 -36.38 12.93
CA TYR A 64 21.73 -36.14 12.38
C TYR A 64 20.91 -35.18 13.24
N ASN A 65 20.85 -35.41 14.57
CA ASN A 65 20.09 -34.54 15.47
C ASN A 65 20.69 -33.12 15.53
N GLN A 66 22.02 -33.00 15.48
CA GLN A 66 22.69 -31.69 15.39
C GLN A 66 22.36 -30.96 14.08
N ALA A 67 22.43 -31.66 12.93
CA ALA A 67 22.11 -31.10 11.62
C ALA A 67 20.64 -30.69 11.53
N LYS A 68 19.73 -31.54 12.01
CA LYS A 68 18.29 -31.25 12.07
C LYS A 68 18.01 -30.00 12.90
N LYS A 69 18.60 -29.90 14.10
CA LYS A 69 18.47 -28.73 14.97
C LYS A 69 19.02 -27.46 14.31
N ALA A 70 20.11 -27.58 13.56
CA ALA A 70 20.67 -26.45 12.81
C ALA A 70 19.71 -25.98 11.70
N ILE A 71 19.10 -26.88 10.94
CA ILE A 71 18.10 -26.55 9.91
C ILE A 71 16.87 -25.89 10.54
N GLU A 72 16.35 -26.47 11.63
CA GLU A 72 15.19 -25.93 12.36
C GLU A 72 15.47 -24.55 12.99
N SER A 73 16.73 -24.20 13.23
CA SER A 73 17.13 -22.87 13.72
C SER A 73 17.13 -21.78 12.64
N VAL A 74 17.04 -22.14 11.36
CA VAL A 74 17.02 -21.18 10.26
C VAL A 74 15.65 -20.52 10.18
N GLN A 75 15.61 -19.19 10.35
CA GLN A 75 14.39 -18.41 10.23
C GLN A 75 13.98 -18.22 8.77
N VAL A 76 12.69 -18.42 8.47
CA VAL A 76 12.11 -18.09 7.17
C VAL A 76 12.00 -16.56 7.05
N VAL A 77 12.75 -15.97 6.12
CA VAL A 77 12.77 -14.53 5.85
C VAL A 77 12.10 -14.24 4.50
N LEU A 78 11.00 -13.47 4.53
CA LEU A 78 10.20 -13.17 3.35
C LEU A 78 10.20 -11.69 3.01
N ALA A 79 9.91 -11.37 1.76
CA ALA A 79 9.71 -10.00 1.32
C ALA A 79 8.31 -9.49 1.76
N PRO A 80 8.16 -8.19 2.09
CA PRO A 80 6.95 -7.68 2.74
C PRO A 80 5.72 -7.56 1.82
N SER A 81 5.86 -7.60 0.49
CA SER A 81 4.75 -7.31 -0.43
C SER A 81 3.54 -8.23 -0.26
N SER A 82 3.75 -9.52 0.04
CA SER A 82 2.64 -10.47 0.29
C SER A 82 1.88 -10.12 1.57
N ALA A 83 2.60 -9.82 2.66
CA ALA A 83 2.00 -9.39 3.92
C ALA A 83 1.28 -8.04 3.77
N MET A 84 1.84 -7.12 2.98
CA MET A 84 1.22 -5.83 2.69
C MET A 84 -0.05 -5.94 1.85
N ALA A 85 -0.14 -6.89 0.92
CA ALA A 85 -1.38 -7.15 0.19
C ALA A 85 -2.52 -7.55 1.15
N GLY A 86 -2.23 -8.41 2.13
CA GLY A 86 -3.17 -8.74 3.20
C GLY A 86 -3.51 -7.55 4.10
N ALA A 87 -2.53 -6.71 4.43
CA ALA A 87 -2.77 -5.49 5.20
C ALA A 87 -3.69 -4.51 4.47
N TYR A 88 -3.53 -4.35 3.15
CA TYR A 88 -4.42 -3.53 2.32
C TYR A 88 -5.84 -4.06 2.38
N ALA A 89 -6.03 -5.36 2.10
CA ALA A 89 -7.35 -5.99 2.12
C ALA A 89 -8.05 -5.83 3.49
N LYS A 90 -7.30 -6.00 4.59
CA LYS A 90 -7.82 -5.81 5.95
C LYS A 90 -8.27 -4.37 6.18
N VAL A 91 -7.46 -3.39 5.78
CA VAL A 91 -7.80 -1.97 5.97
C VAL A 91 -9.00 -1.57 5.14
N ASP A 92 -9.04 -1.97 3.87
CA ASP A 92 -10.15 -1.66 2.99
C ASP A 92 -11.48 -2.21 3.55
N GLY A 93 -11.47 -3.45 4.04
CA GLY A 93 -12.66 -4.10 4.58
C GLY A 93 -13.10 -3.60 5.97
N THR A 94 -12.27 -2.84 6.69
CA THR A 94 -12.57 -2.38 8.06
C THR A 94 -12.66 -0.87 8.22
N SER A 95 -11.96 -0.11 7.39
CA SER A 95 -11.84 1.36 7.49
C SER A 95 -12.01 2.09 6.16
N GLY A 96 -12.18 1.34 5.06
CA GLY A 96 -12.29 1.91 3.71
C GLY A 96 -10.94 2.19 3.04
N VAL A 97 -10.98 2.30 1.71
CA VAL A 97 -9.78 2.45 0.85
C VAL A 97 -9.05 3.78 1.09
N TRP A 98 -9.77 4.80 1.58
CA TRP A 98 -9.23 6.12 1.93
C TRP A 98 -8.38 6.11 3.21
N LYS A 99 -8.41 5.03 4.01
CA LYS A 99 -7.53 4.88 5.16
C LYS A 99 -6.14 4.39 4.71
N SER A 100 -5.10 5.09 5.15
CA SER A 100 -3.73 4.65 4.86
C SER A 100 -3.42 3.30 5.55
N PRO A 101 -2.81 2.34 4.83
CA PRO A 101 -2.44 1.02 5.34
C PRO A 101 -1.12 1.05 6.12
N ALA A 102 -1.07 1.93 7.11
CA ALA A 102 0.05 2.11 8.04
C ALA A 102 -0.44 2.06 9.49
N ASN A 103 0.49 1.96 10.44
CA ASN A 103 0.24 1.72 11.86
C ASN A 103 -0.50 0.40 12.13
N LEU A 104 -0.10 -0.65 11.41
CA LEU A 104 -0.68 -1.99 11.47
C LEU A 104 0.43 -3.02 11.68
N GLY A 105 0.16 -4.01 12.53
CA GLY A 105 1.03 -5.18 12.70
C GLY A 105 0.73 -6.28 11.69
N PHE A 106 1.67 -7.21 11.59
CA PHE A 106 1.53 -8.41 10.77
C PHE A 106 1.34 -9.64 11.65
N ASN A 107 0.53 -10.58 11.17
CA ASN A 107 0.47 -11.92 11.75
C ASN A 107 1.67 -12.74 11.24
N LEU A 108 2.14 -13.68 12.07
CA LEU A 108 3.23 -14.61 11.73
C LEU A 108 4.57 -13.95 11.41
N VAL A 109 4.74 -12.68 11.78
CA VAL A 109 5.98 -11.94 11.66
C VAL A 109 6.53 -11.70 13.05
N ASP A 110 7.77 -12.08 13.27
CA ASP A 110 8.50 -11.84 14.51
C ASP A 110 9.08 -10.41 14.50
N ALA A 111 9.93 -10.12 13.51
CA ALA A 111 10.61 -8.83 13.41
C ALA A 111 11.03 -8.47 11.96
N PRO A 112 11.29 -7.18 11.67
CA PRO A 112 12.01 -6.79 10.47
C PRO A 112 13.44 -7.37 10.48
N ALA A 113 13.94 -7.75 9.30
CA ALA A 113 15.29 -8.29 9.14
C ALA A 113 16.38 -7.25 9.48
N VAL A 114 16.07 -5.97 9.32
CA VAL A 114 16.95 -4.83 9.62
C VAL A 114 16.21 -3.87 10.54
N LYS A 115 16.88 -3.41 11.61
CA LYS A 115 16.34 -2.35 12.47
C LYS A 115 16.54 -1.00 11.79
N ILE A 116 15.48 -0.21 11.71
CA ILE A 116 15.49 1.11 11.06
C ILE A 116 15.36 2.18 12.15
N SER A 117 16.38 3.05 12.26
CA SER A 117 16.34 4.21 13.14
C SER A 117 15.43 5.32 12.58
N ASN A 118 15.15 6.35 13.37
CA ASN A 118 14.40 7.51 12.86
C ASN A 118 15.16 8.20 11.72
N LYS A 119 16.49 8.33 11.83
CA LYS A 119 17.32 8.94 10.79
C LYS A 119 17.28 8.13 9.49
N ASP A 120 17.36 6.81 9.58
CA ASP A 120 17.28 5.94 8.41
C ASP A 120 15.90 6.04 7.76
N GLN A 121 14.84 6.08 8.58
CA GLN A 121 13.49 6.27 8.08
C GLN A 121 13.33 7.59 7.32
N ASP A 122 13.88 8.70 7.83
CA ASP A 122 13.76 10.00 7.16
C ASP A 122 14.37 9.94 5.75
N MET A 123 15.53 9.28 5.61
CA MET A 123 16.21 9.05 4.32
C MET A 123 15.46 8.06 3.41
N LEU A 124 14.71 7.12 3.97
CA LEU A 124 13.84 6.21 3.20
C LEU A 124 12.57 6.92 2.72
N ASN A 125 12.00 7.77 3.57
CA ASN A 125 10.71 8.41 3.34
C ASN A 125 10.80 9.58 2.36
N ILE A 126 11.88 10.36 2.40
CA ILE A 126 12.14 11.48 1.47
C ILE A 126 13.49 11.28 0.80
N ASP A 127 13.48 11.37 -0.52
CA ASP A 127 14.69 11.44 -1.32
C ASP A 127 14.64 12.70 -2.18
N SER A 128 15.57 13.62 -1.99
CA SER A 128 15.60 14.91 -2.69
C SER A 128 16.01 14.78 -4.16
N THR A 129 16.67 13.68 -4.54
CA THR A 129 17.28 13.51 -5.87
C THR A 129 16.38 12.71 -6.78
N ALA A 130 16.01 11.49 -6.36
CA ALA A 130 15.17 10.58 -7.11
C ALA A 130 13.67 10.80 -6.88
N GLY A 131 13.29 11.48 -5.79
CA GLY A 131 11.89 11.76 -5.44
C GLY A 131 11.06 10.55 -4.98
N LYS A 132 11.71 9.38 -4.81
CA LYS A 132 11.07 8.09 -4.55
C LYS A 132 11.07 7.72 -3.07
N SER A 133 9.89 7.58 -2.48
CA SER A 133 9.72 7.11 -1.11
C SER A 133 9.77 5.59 -0.99
N ILE A 134 10.26 5.12 0.14
CA ILE A 134 10.25 3.73 0.58
C ILE A 134 9.57 3.68 1.95
N ASN A 135 8.53 2.86 2.08
CA ASN A 135 7.79 2.72 3.33
C ASN A 135 8.51 1.74 4.25
N ALA A 136 8.92 2.23 5.43
CA ALA A 136 9.62 1.43 6.41
C ALA A 136 8.64 0.52 7.20
N ILE A 137 9.09 -0.67 7.56
CA ILE A 137 8.47 -1.53 8.56
C ILE A 137 9.40 -1.57 9.76
N ARG A 138 8.88 -1.20 10.94
CA ARG A 138 9.70 -0.91 12.13
C ARG A 138 9.17 -1.64 13.36
N THR A 139 10.07 -2.00 14.26
CA THR A 139 9.71 -2.50 15.60
C THR A 139 9.68 -1.36 16.59
N PHE A 140 8.60 -1.31 17.37
CA PHE A 140 8.41 -0.36 18.47
C PHE A 140 8.21 -1.12 19.78
N THR A 141 8.93 -0.71 20.82
CA THR A 141 8.75 -1.25 22.17
C THR A 141 7.30 -1.08 22.61
N GLY A 142 6.66 -2.16 23.05
CA GLY A 142 5.26 -2.17 23.50
C GLY A 142 4.20 -2.17 22.39
N LYS A 143 4.57 -1.97 21.11
CA LYS A 143 3.63 -2.03 19.97
C LYS A 143 3.96 -3.11 18.94
N GLY A 144 5.14 -3.72 19.03
CA GLY A 144 5.60 -4.75 18.12
C GLY A 144 6.03 -4.19 16.76
N THR A 145 5.97 -5.03 15.74
CA THR A 145 6.37 -4.70 14.36
C THR A 145 5.21 -4.06 13.61
N LEU A 146 5.40 -2.83 13.13
CA LEU A 146 4.37 -2.04 12.45
C LEU A 146 4.83 -1.56 11.07
N VAL A 147 3.87 -1.50 10.14
CA VAL A 147 4.01 -0.74 8.89
C VAL A 147 4.06 0.75 9.24
N TRP A 148 5.13 1.43 8.85
CA TRP A 148 5.43 2.79 9.29
C TRP A 148 5.75 3.72 8.10
N GLY A 149 4.87 3.71 7.12
CA GLY A 149 4.90 4.58 5.95
C GLY A 149 3.68 4.31 5.06
N ALA A 150 3.20 5.34 4.37
CA ALA A 150 2.04 5.22 3.47
C ALA A 150 2.20 6.06 2.19
N ARG A 151 3.42 6.22 1.69
CA ARG A 151 3.72 6.97 0.47
C ARG A 151 3.83 6.06 -0.75
N THR A 152 3.42 6.59 -1.90
CA THR A 152 3.66 5.97 -3.20
C THR A 152 5.14 6.14 -3.57
N LEU A 153 5.56 5.59 -4.71
CA LEU A 153 6.88 5.87 -5.27
C LEU A 153 6.98 7.30 -5.80
N ASP A 154 5.87 8.01 -6.00
CA ASP A 154 5.83 9.42 -6.35
C ASP A 154 5.79 10.28 -5.07
N GLY A 155 6.79 10.06 -4.21
CA GLY A 155 6.81 10.54 -2.83
C GLY A 155 6.86 12.06 -2.66
N ASN A 156 7.50 12.75 -3.61
CA ASN A 156 7.61 14.21 -3.59
C ASN A 156 6.42 14.92 -4.25
N SER A 157 5.51 14.19 -4.88
CA SER A 157 4.30 14.77 -5.48
C SER A 157 3.46 15.51 -4.44
N ASN A 158 2.81 16.61 -4.86
CA ASN A 158 1.81 17.26 -4.02
C ASN A 158 0.44 16.59 -4.13
N GLU A 159 0.20 15.85 -5.21
CA GLU A 159 -1.09 15.24 -5.54
C GLU A 159 -1.10 13.75 -5.18
N TRP A 160 -0.10 13.00 -5.64
CA TRP A 160 -0.10 11.53 -5.60
C TRP A 160 0.84 10.92 -4.57
N ARG A 161 1.26 11.70 -3.57
CA ARG A 161 2.18 11.26 -2.51
C ARG A 161 1.67 10.06 -1.73
N TYR A 162 0.39 10.01 -1.41
CA TYR A 162 -0.16 9.06 -0.44
C TYR A 162 -0.88 7.89 -1.10
N ILE A 163 -0.61 6.70 -0.59
CA ILE A 163 -1.20 5.43 -1.06
C ILE A 163 -2.72 5.49 -0.96
N SER A 164 -3.27 5.95 0.16
CA SER A 164 -4.72 6.03 0.35
C SER A 164 -5.39 6.94 -0.68
N VAL A 165 -4.80 8.10 -0.98
CA VAL A 165 -5.32 9.04 -1.98
C VAL A 165 -5.36 8.39 -3.36
N ARG A 166 -4.24 7.83 -3.84
CA ARG A 166 -4.20 7.19 -5.17
C ARG A 166 -5.12 5.98 -5.26
N ARG A 167 -5.17 5.14 -4.21
CA ARG A 167 -6.03 3.95 -4.19
C ARG A 167 -7.52 4.32 -4.15
N PHE A 168 -7.88 5.37 -3.43
CA PHE A 168 -9.24 5.89 -3.42
C PHE A 168 -9.65 6.38 -4.82
N PHE A 169 -8.80 7.17 -5.49
CA PHE A 169 -9.03 7.58 -6.88
C PHE A 169 -9.21 6.39 -7.81
N ASN A 170 -8.35 5.37 -7.73
CA ASN A 170 -8.48 4.15 -8.55
C ASN A 170 -9.82 3.44 -8.32
N MET A 171 -10.26 3.35 -7.06
CA MET A 171 -11.52 2.71 -6.70
C MET A 171 -12.72 3.47 -7.28
N VAL A 172 -12.72 4.80 -7.18
CA VAL A 172 -13.77 5.65 -7.74
C VAL A 172 -13.79 5.57 -9.26
N GLU A 173 -12.65 5.71 -9.92
CA GLU A 173 -12.52 5.63 -11.39
C GLU A 173 -13.07 4.29 -11.92
N GLU A 174 -12.69 3.17 -11.30
CA GLU A 174 -13.14 1.83 -11.70
C GLU A 174 -14.62 1.59 -11.39
N SER A 175 -15.12 2.09 -10.25
CA SER A 175 -16.53 1.94 -9.86
C SER A 175 -17.45 2.76 -10.75
N VAL A 176 -17.08 4.00 -11.06
CA VAL A 176 -17.82 4.87 -11.97
C VAL A 176 -17.82 4.26 -13.37
N LYS A 177 -16.66 3.81 -13.88
CA LYS A 177 -16.58 3.14 -15.18
C LYS A 177 -17.59 1.99 -15.29
N LYS A 178 -17.55 1.04 -14.36
CA LYS A 178 -18.49 -0.11 -14.31
C LYS A 178 -19.95 0.34 -14.22
N ALA A 179 -20.25 1.31 -13.37
CA ALA A 179 -21.62 1.80 -13.21
C ALA A 179 -22.15 2.52 -14.47
N THR A 180 -21.27 3.15 -15.24
CA THR A 180 -21.62 3.87 -16.48
C THR A 180 -21.81 2.96 -17.69
N GLU A 181 -21.31 1.71 -17.67
CA GLU A 181 -21.41 0.77 -18.79
C GLU A 181 -22.85 0.54 -19.26
N ARG A 182 -23.82 0.53 -18.35
CA ARG A 182 -25.25 0.37 -18.69
C ARG A 182 -25.84 1.50 -19.52
N PHE A 183 -25.16 2.64 -19.63
CA PHE A 183 -25.61 3.78 -20.43
C PHE A 183 -24.96 3.81 -21.82
N VAL A 184 -24.06 2.88 -22.12
CA VAL A 184 -23.50 2.73 -23.47
C VAL A 184 -24.63 2.30 -24.41
N PHE A 185 -24.75 3.00 -25.54
CA PHE A 185 -25.85 2.86 -26.52
C PHE A 185 -27.23 3.37 -26.09
N GLU A 186 -27.37 4.00 -24.93
CA GLU A 186 -28.57 4.80 -24.62
C GLU A 186 -28.62 6.06 -25.49
N PRO A 187 -29.81 6.64 -25.76
CA PRO A 187 -29.92 7.90 -26.48
C PRO A 187 -29.09 9.01 -25.83
N ASN A 188 -28.20 9.65 -26.61
CA ASN A 188 -27.30 10.72 -26.14
C ASN A 188 -28.07 12.05 -25.95
N THR A 189 -28.85 12.14 -24.87
CA THR A 189 -29.75 13.25 -24.58
C THR A 189 -29.53 13.79 -23.17
N ALA A 190 -30.02 15.02 -22.91
CA ALA A 190 -29.95 15.64 -21.59
C ALA A 190 -30.52 14.75 -20.46
N ASN A 191 -31.57 13.97 -20.74
CA ASN A 191 -32.13 13.03 -19.76
C ASN A 191 -31.15 11.94 -19.36
N THR A 192 -30.40 11.39 -20.33
CA THR A 192 -29.34 10.39 -20.06
C THR A 192 -28.21 11.00 -19.27
N TRP A 193 -27.77 12.22 -19.62
CA TRP A 193 -26.70 12.93 -18.91
C TRP A 193 -27.05 13.16 -17.44
N VAL A 194 -28.26 13.66 -17.16
CA VAL A 194 -28.73 13.88 -15.78
C VAL A 194 -28.77 12.57 -15.00
N ARG A 195 -29.25 11.46 -15.60
CA ARG A 195 -29.27 10.15 -14.94
C ARG A 195 -27.85 9.66 -14.58
N VAL A 196 -26.88 9.86 -15.46
CA VAL A 196 -25.49 9.48 -15.20
C VAL A 196 -24.88 10.39 -14.12
N GLN A 197 -25.08 11.70 -14.24
CA GLN A 197 -24.59 12.68 -13.26
C GLN A 197 -25.11 12.37 -11.86
N THR A 198 -26.43 12.23 -11.69
CA THR A 198 -27.05 11.93 -10.39
C THR A 198 -26.56 10.59 -9.82
N MET A 199 -26.33 9.58 -10.66
CA MET A 199 -25.77 8.31 -10.20
C MET A 199 -24.36 8.49 -9.61
N ILE A 200 -23.50 9.26 -10.28
CA ILE A 200 -22.12 9.52 -9.81
C ILE A 200 -22.16 10.40 -8.55
N GLU A 201 -22.99 11.44 -8.53
CA GLU A 201 -23.16 12.33 -7.37
C GLU A 201 -23.64 11.57 -6.14
N ASN A 202 -24.62 10.67 -6.28
CA ASN A 202 -25.10 9.84 -5.17
C ASN A 202 -24.01 8.90 -4.62
N PHE A 203 -23.17 8.36 -5.52
CA PHE A 203 -22.04 7.53 -5.09
C PHE A 203 -21.01 8.34 -4.31
N LEU A 204 -20.64 9.54 -4.80
CA LEU A 204 -19.68 10.42 -4.14
C LEU A 204 -20.22 11.00 -2.82
N ASP A 205 -21.53 11.28 -2.73
CA ASP A 205 -22.18 11.68 -1.47
C ASP A 205 -22.02 10.59 -0.40
N GLN A 206 -22.22 9.32 -0.78
CA GLN A 206 -21.99 8.20 0.13
C GLN A 206 -20.53 8.14 0.59
N GLN A 207 -19.57 8.29 -0.33
CA GLN A 207 -18.15 8.31 0.05
C GLN A 207 -17.80 9.50 0.96
N TRP A 208 -18.42 10.66 0.75
CA TRP A 208 -18.25 11.83 1.62
C TRP A 208 -18.81 11.59 3.03
N ARG A 209 -20.02 11.03 3.14
CA ARG A 209 -20.65 10.67 4.43
C ARG A 209 -19.82 9.64 5.20
N ASP A 210 -19.16 8.74 4.50
CA ASP A 210 -18.25 7.74 5.09
C ASP A 210 -16.87 8.32 5.46
N GLY A 211 -16.64 9.61 5.20
CA GLY A 211 -15.42 10.33 5.57
C GLY A 211 -14.25 10.14 4.61
N ALA A 212 -14.49 9.66 3.38
CA ALA A 212 -13.46 9.47 2.36
C ALA A 212 -13.04 10.79 1.67
N LEU A 213 -13.98 11.75 1.61
CA LEU A 213 -13.79 13.05 0.99
C LEU A 213 -13.72 14.15 2.05
N ALA A 214 -12.86 15.13 1.81
CA ALA A 214 -12.65 16.29 2.66
C ALA A 214 -13.56 17.44 2.24
N GLY A 215 -14.23 18.06 3.19
CA GLY A 215 -15.14 19.18 2.96
C GLY A 215 -16.23 19.19 4.02
N SER A 216 -16.63 20.38 4.47
CA SER A 216 -17.71 20.52 5.44
C SER A 216 -19.10 20.34 4.81
N LYS A 217 -19.17 20.46 3.48
CA LYS A 217 -20.36 20.28 2.65
C LYS A 217 -20.01 19.51 1.37
N PRO A 218 -20.99 18.84 0.71
CA PRO A 218 -20.75 18.08 -0.52
C PRO A 218 -20.05 18.90 -1.62
N GLU A 219 -20.43 20.17 -1.79
CA GLU A 219 -19.94 21.04 -2.86
C GLU A 219 -18.46 21.44 -2.67
N GLU A 220 -17.94 21.33 -1.45
CA GLU A 220 -16.50 21.49 -1.15
C GLU A 220 -15.72 20.19 -1.40
N ALA A 221 -16.41 19.05 -1.35
CA ALA A 221 -15.83 17.72 -1.36
C ALA A 221 -15.73 17.11 -2.76
N TYR A 222 -16.73 17.34 -3.61
CA TYR A 222 -16.73 16.86 -4.98
C TYR A 222 -17.61 17.70 -5.91
N TYR A 223 -17.40 17.54 -7.21
CA TYR A 223 -18.34 17.99 -8.23
C TYR A 223 -18.42 16.98 -9.38
N VAL A 224 -19.57 16.94 -10.04
CA VAL A 224 -19.80 16.20 -11.28
C VAL A 224 -20.42 17.18 -12.28
N SER A 225 -19.84 17.27 -13.47
CA SER A 225 -20.32 18.17 -14.52
C SER A 225 -20.50 17.41 -15.82
N VAL A 226 -21.68 17.58 -16.42
CA VAL A 226 -21.99 17.08 -17.77
C VAL A 226 -22.97 18.03 -18.44
N GLY A 227 -22.76 18.30 -19.72
CA GLY A 227 -23.75 18.98 -20.56
C GLY A 227 -23.18 19.72 -21.75
N LEU A 228 -24.07 20.06 -22.69
CA LEU A 228 -23.76 20.93 -23.81
C LEU A 228 -23.37 22.32 -23.31
N HIS A 229 -22.27 22.86 -23.85
CA HIS A 229 -21.64 24.13 -23.41
C HIS A 229 -21.11 24.11 -21.96
N LYS A 230 -21.05 22.94 -21.31
CA LYS A 230 -20.39 22.74 -20.02
C LYS A 230 -19.13 21.89 -20.18
N THR A 231 -19.32 20.64 -20.59
CA THR A 231 -18.23 19.66 -20.81
C THR A 231 -18.19 19.13 -22.23
N MET A 232 -19.24 19.41 -23.03
CA MET A 232 -19.39 18.92 -24.39
C MET A 232 -19.71 20.07 -25.35
N SER A 233 -19.16 19.97 -26.56
CA SER A 233 -19.55 20.74 -27.73
C SER A 233 -20.70 20.07 -28.49
N ALA A 234 -21.28 20.76 -29.47
CA ALA A 234 -22.26 20.13 -30.37
C ALA A 234 -21.63 18.99 -31.18
N GLN A 235 -20.35 19.12 -31.53
CA GLN A 235 -19.59 18.10 -32.25
C GLN A 235 -19.42 16.83 -31.41
N ASP A 236 -19.13 16.96 -30.10
CA ASP A 236 -19.05 15.79 -29.21
C ASP A 236 -20.34 14.97 -29.23
N ILE A 237 -21.50 15.64 -29.22
CA ILE A 237 -22.81 14.97 -29.25
C ILE A 237 -23.04 14.28 -30.60
N LEU A 238 -22.73 14.95 -31.71
CA LEU A 238 -22.86 14.39 -33.07
C LEU A 238 -21.95 13.17 -33.27
N GLU A 239 -20.78 13.17 -32.63
CA GLU A 239 -19.85 12.03 -32.62
C GLU A 239 -20.22 10.95 -31.59
N GLY A 240 -21.32 11.11 -30.86
CA GLY A 240 -21.78 10.14 -29.85
C GLY A 240 -20.93 10.12 -28.57
N ARG A 241 -20.14 11.16 -28.31
CA ARG A 241 -19.34 11.29 -27.09
C ARG A 241 -20.17 11.91 -25.97
N MET A 242 -19.97 11.39 -24.75
CA MET A 242 -20.53 11.93 -23.51
C MET A 242 -19.38 12.20 -22.53
N ASN A 243 -18.90 13.45 -22.48
CA ASN A 243 -17.78 13.85 -21.63
C ASN A 243 -18.29 14.29 -20.26
N ILE A 244 -17.85 13.62 -19.21
CA ILE A 244 -18.22 13.90 -17.82
C ILE A 244 -16.95 14.30 -17.07
N GLU A 245 -16.99 15.45 -16.40
CA GLU A 245 -15.91 15.92 -15.55
C GLU A 245 -16.25 15.65 -14.09
N ILE A 246 -15.31 15.03 -13.36
CA ILE A 246 -15.48 14.65 -11.95
C ILE A 246 -14.26 15.17 -11.19
N GLY A 247 -14.50 16.02 -10.19
CA GLY A 247 -13.47 16.45 -9.24
C GLY A 247 -13.80 15.98 -7.84
N MET A 248 -12.77 15.60 -7.06
CA MET A 248 -12.94 15.16 -5.68
C MET A 248 -11.74 15.50 -4.80
N ALA A 249 -12.02 15.90 -3.56
CA ALA A 249 -11.04 16.23 -2.55
C ALA A 249 -10.85 15.05 -1.59
N ALA A 250 -9.93 14.13 -1.89
CA ALA A 250 -9.66 12.98 -1.02
C ALA A 250 -8.98 13.38 0.31
N VAL A 251 -9.37 12.72 1.41
CA VAL A 251 -8.75 12.94 2.73
C VAL A 251 -7.27 12.53 2.72
N ARG A 252 -6.41 13.38 3.28
CA ARG A 252 -4.98 13.12 3.47
C ARG A 252 -4.69 12.63 4.89
N PRO A 253 -3.76 11.68 5.08
CA PRO A 253 -3.39 11.22 6.42
C PRO A 253 -2.57 12.27 7.19
N ALA A 254 -2.74 12.30 8.52
CA ALA A 254 -1.85 13.02 9.41
C ALA A 254 -0.53 12.25 9.59
N GLU A 255 0.52 12.66 8.87
CA GLU A 255 1.83 12.00 8.90
C GLU A 255 2.70 12.46 10.10
N PHE A 256 2.54 13.70 10.55
CA PHE A 256 3.33 14.29 11.63
C PHE A 256 2.42 14.90 12.70
N ILE A 257 2.74 14.64 13.97
CA ILE A 257 2.10 15.25 15.14
C ILE A 257 3.17 16.01 15.91
N VAL A 258 3.03 17.34 15.99
CA VAL A 258 3.95 18.21 16.73
C VAL A 258 3.30 18.62 18.04
N LEU A 259 3.79 18.09 19.16
CA LEU A 259 3.34 18.48 20.50
C LEU A 259 4.17 19.69 20.98
N ARG A 260 3.49 20.80 21.27
CA ARG A 260 4.12 22.02 21.81
C ARG A 260 3.72 22.19 23.27
N PHE A 261 4.68 21.99 24.16
CA PHE A 261 4.48 22.19 25.59
C PHE A 261 4.86 23.63 25.97
N SER A 262 4.03 24.26 26.79
CA SER A 262 4.34 25.55 27.41
C SER A 262 3.98 25.50 28.88
N HIS A 263 4.77 26.16 29.71
CA HIS A 263 4.46 26.31 31.14
C HIS A 263 3.53 27.52 31.30
N LYS A 264 2.25 27.26 31.59
CA LYS A 264 1.29 28.30 31.96
C LYS A 264 1.41 28.55 33.47
N LEU A 265 1.78 29.77 33.87
CA LEU A 265 1.77 30.16 35.28
C LEU A 265 0.32 30.23 35.79
N GLN A 266 0.15 29.92 37.07
CA GLN A 266 -1.15 29.99 37.74
C GLN A 266 -1.65 31.44 37.72
N GLU A 267 -2.83 31.66 37.16
CA GLU A 267 -3.49 32.98 37.18
C GLU A 267 -4.03 33.20 38.60
N ALA A 268 -3.67 34.33 39.22
CA ALA A 268 -4.07 34.70 40.57
C ALA A 268 -5.55 35.09 40.66
#